data_AF-A0A8I6WMF3-F1
#
_entry.id   AF-A0A8I6WMF3-F1
#
_cell.length_a   1.000
_cell.length_b   1.000
_cell.length_c   1.000
_cell.angle_alpha   90.00
_cell.angle_beta   90.00
_cell.angle_gamma   90.00
#
_symmetry.space_group_name_H-M   'P 1'
#
loop_
_entity.id
_entity.type
_entity.pdbx_description
1 polymer ?
#
loop_
_entity_poly.entity_id
_entity_poly.type
_entity_poly.pdbx_seq_one_letter_code
_entity_poly.pdbx_strand_id
1 'polypeptide(L)' 'MNVRSYQPAGAEEYVSLADCPAKCEIRCSATSHKKPCNFFCNYCCQRCLCVPSGTEGNKEECPCYNNLKTQEGKPKCP' A
#
# COMPACT_ATOMS: atom_id res chain seq x y z
N MET A 1 2.35 25.86 -19.52
CA MET A 1 3.06 25.19 -18.40
C MET A 1 3.39 23.78 -18.83
N ASN A 2 4.65 23.49 -19.17
CA ASN A 2 5.10 22.12 -19.46
C ASN A 2 5.71 21.55 -18.19
N VAL A 3 4.93 20.76 -17.46
CA VAL A 3 5.47 19.96 -16.35
C VAL A 3 6.18 18.77 -17.02
N ARG A 4 7.46 18.96 -17.34
CA ARG A 4 8.35 17.88 -17.73
C ARG A 4 8.29 16.82 -16.63
N SER A 5 7.65 15.70 -16.92
CA SER A 5 7.73 14.46 -16.16
C SER A 5 9.19 14.00 -16.18
N TYR A 6 9.94 14.40 -15.16
CA TYR A 6 11.25 13.81 -14.87
C TYR A 6 11.00 12.39 -14.37
N GLN A 7 11.31 11.40 -15.20
CA GLN A 7 11.27 9.98 -14.87
C GLN A 7 12.70 9.55 -14.57
N PRO A 8 13.10 9.39 -13.29
CA PRO A 8 14.36 8.75 -12.99
C PRO A 8 14.21 7.24 -13.19
N ALA A 9 15.07 6.68 -14.03
CA ALA A 9 15.27 5.24 -14.11
C ALA A 9 15.76 4.73 -12.75
N GLY A 10 14.95 3.90 -12.10
CA GLY A 10 15.14 3.44 -10.70
C GLY A 10 13.96 3.73 -9.77
N ALA A 11 12.80 4.15 -10.30
CA ALA A 11 11.60 4.43 -9.51
C ALA A 11 10.99 3.15 -8.90
N GLU A 12 11.12 2.99 -7.58
CA GLU A 12 10.11 2.27 -6.81
C GLU A 12 8.75 2.94 -7.12
N GLU A 13 7.76 2.15 -7.50
CA GLU A 13 6.42 2.61 -7.89
C GLU A 13 5.74 3.24 -6.66
N TYR A 14 5.95 4.54 -6.46
CA TYR A 14 5.37 5.28 -5.36
C TYR A 14 3.90 5.55 -5.63
N VAL A 15 3.04 5.09 -4.73
CA VAL A 15 1.59 5.29 -4.80
C VAL A 15 1.28 6.70 -4.34
N SER A 16 0.59 7.50 -5.15
CA SER A 16 0.12 8.81 -4.70
C SER A 16 -0.96 8.64 -3.62
N LEU A 17 -1.11 9.64 -2.73
CA LEU A 17 -2.15 9.61 -1.70
C LEU A 17 -3.57 9.40 -2.28
N ALA A 18 -3.81 9.93 -3.49
CA ALA A 18 -5.08 9.80 -4.17
C ALA A 18 -5.33 8.39 -4.75
N ASP A 19 -4.26 7.62 -5.01
CA ASP A 19 -4.34 6.27 -5.59
C ASP A 19 -4.47 5.17 -4.53
N CYS A 20 -4.21 5.49 -3.25
CA CYS A 20 -4.34 4.54 -2.14
C CYS A 20 -5.69 3.80 -2.11
N PRO A 21 -6.86 4.47 -2.26
CA PRO A 21 -8.15 3.77 -2.24
C PRO A 21 -8.25 2.69 -3.32
N ALA A 22 -7.88 3.01 -4.56
CA ALA A 22 -7.97 2.07 -5.69
C ALA A 22 -7.00 0.89 -5.55
N LYS A 23 -5.75 1.15 -5.14
CA LYS A 23 -4.76 0.09 -4.89
C LYS A 23 -5.21 -0.83 -3.74
N CYS A 24 -5.79 -0.27 -2.69
CA CYS A 24 -6.30 -1.04 -1.56
C CYS A 24 -7.55 -1.86 -1.89
N GLU A 25 -8.44 -1.38 -2.76
CA GLU A 25 -9.57 -2.17 -3.25
C GLU A 25 -9.11 -3.45 -3.96
N ILE A 26 -8.04 -3.36 -4.76
CA ILE A 26 -7.42 -4.52 -5.40
C ILE A 26 -6.83 -5.45 -4.34
N ARG A 27 -5.98 -4.92 -3.45
CA ARG A 27 -5.31 -5.69 -2.38
C ARG A 27 -6.31 -6.45 -1.51
N CYS A 28 -7.46 -5.85 -1.22
CA CYS A 28 -8.50 -6.40 -0.36
C CYS A 28 -9.63 -7.13 -1.11
N SER A 29 -9.49 -7.36 -2.42
CA SER A 29 -10.58 -7.89 -3.25
C SER A 29 -11.00 -9.33 -2.92
N ALA A 30 -10.05 -10.16 -2.48
CA ALA A 30 -10.27 -11.58 -2.19
C ALA A 30 -10.76 -11.89 -0.77
N THR A 31 -10.65 -10.95 0.19
CA THR A 31 -11.08 -11.18 1.57
C THR A 31 -12.58 -10.93 1.76
N SER A 32 -13.23 -11.72 2.61
CA SER A 32 -14.60 -11.46 3.08
C SER A 32 -14.66 -10.25 4.01
N HIS A 33 -13.56 -9.91 4.68
CA HIS A 33 -13.44 -8.79 5.62
C HIS A 33 -13.02 -7.49 4.91
N LYS A 34 -13.71 -7.12 3.82
CA LYS A 34 -13.34 -5.99 2.95
C LYS A 34 -13.19 -4.67 3.68
N LYS A 35 -14.15 -4.33 4.55
CA LYS A 35 -14.17 -3.05 5.29
C LYS A 35 -12.91 -2.85 6.18
N PRO A 36 -12.60 -3.76 7.13
CA PRO A 36 -11.39 -3.59 7.94
C PRO A 36 -10.09 -3.73 7.12
N CYS A 37 -10.05 -4.60 6.09
CA CYS A 37 -8.89 -4.68 5.21
C CYS A 37 -8.60 -3.34 4.52
N ASN A 38 -9.60 -2.74 3.88
CA ASN A 38 -9.45 -1.45 3.21
C ASN A 38 -9.05 -0.34 4.18
N PHE A 39 -9.60 -0.32 5.40
CA PHE A 39 -9.23 0.66 6.42
C PHE A 39 -7.74 0.61 6.77
N PHE A 40 -7.21 -0.59 7.10
CA PHE A 40 -5.81 -0.74 7.44
C PHE A 40 -4.89 -0.58 6.23
N CYS A 41 -5.28 -1.07 5.06
CA CYS A 41 -4.53 -0.86 3.83
C CYS A 41 -4.37 0.64 3.53
N ASN A 42 -5.45 1.42 3.58
CA ASN A 42 -5.38 2.86 3.31
C ASN A 42 -4.51 3.59 4.33
N TYR A 43 -4.60 3.24 5.62
CA TYR A 43 -3.71 3.78 6.65
C TYR A 43 -2.23 3.51 6.31
N CYS A 44 -1.92 2.27 5.95
CA CYS A 44 -0.56 1.86 5.62
C CYS A 44 -0.06 2.49 4.33
N CYS A 45 -0.91 2.57 3.30
CA CYS A 45 -0.61 3.24 2.05
C CYS A 45 -0.36 4.74 2.24
N GLN A 46 -1.18 5.44 3.02
CA GLN A 46 -0.95 6.88 3.25
C GLN A 46 0.35 7.14 4.04
N ARG A 47 0.77 6.18 4.88
CA ARG A 47 2.00 6.28 5.67
C ARG A 47 3.25 5.90 4.88
N CYS A 48 3.15 4.89 4.03
CA CYS A 48 4.29 4.27 3.34
C CYS A 48 4.34 4.55 1.84
N LEU A 49 3.24 5.05 1.29
CA LEU A 49 3.04 5.43 -0.10
C LEU A 49 3.39 4.30 -1.07
N CYS A 50 2.99 3.10 -0.65
CA CYS A 50 3.22 1.83 -1.32
C CYS A 50 2.12 0.84 -0.89
N VAL A 51 1.64 0.02 -1.84
CA VAL A 51 0.74 -1.11 -1.61
C VAL A 51 1.32 -2.32 -2.35
N PRO A 52 1.59 -3.45 -1.65
CA PRO A 52 2.11 -4.65 -2.29
C PRO A 52 1.21 -5.17 -3.42
N SER A 53 1.82 -5.80 -4.42
CA SER A 53 1.11 -6.47 -5.51
C SER A 53 0.25 -7.63 -5.01
N GLY A 54 -0.77 -8.00 -5.79
CA GLY A 54 -1.67 -9.12 -5.47
C GLY A 54 -2.61 -8.85 -4.28
N THR A 55 -3.33 -9.88 -3.87
CA THR A 55 -4.32 -9.83 -2.79
C THR A 55 -3.81 -10.34 -1.44
N GLU A 56 -2.64 -10.97 -1.44
CA GLU A 56 -1.96 -11.55 -0.28
C GLU A 56 -0.44 -11.59 -0.54
N GLY A 57 0.39 -11.84 0.48
CA GLY A 57 1.85 -11.96 0.32
C GLY A 57 2.54 -10.68 -0.17
N ASN A 58 3.72 -10.82 -0.78
CA ASN A 58 4.52 -9.79 -1.47
C ASN A 58 4.88 -8.55 -0.63
N LYS A 59 4.79 -8.65 0.70
CA LYS A 59 4.97 -7.48 1.58
C LYS A 59 6.39 -6.92 1.49
N GLU A 60 7.36 -7.73 1.12
CA GLU A 60 8.75 -7.35 0.84
C GLU A 60 8.90 -6.30 -0.27
N GLU A 61 7.94 -6.19 -1.19
CA GLU A 61 7.89 -5.11 -2.20
C GLU A 61 7.74 -3.73 -1.58
N CYS A 62 7.11 -3.66 -0.40
CA CYS A 62 6.88 -2.41 0.35
C CYS A 62 7.42 -2.55 1.78
N PRO A 63 8.74 -2.38 2.03
CA PRO A 63 9.34 -2.61 3.34
C PRO A 63 8.69 -1.81 4.48
N CYS A 64 8.32 -0.54 4.24
CA CYS A 64 7.59 0.26 5.23
C CYS A 64 6.24 -0.39 5.58
N TYR A 65 5.45 -0.78 4.58
CA TYR A 65 4.15 -1.41 4.75
C TYR A 65 4.26 -2.73 5.53
N ASN A 66 5.28 -3.56 5.23
CA ASN A 66 5.54 -4.83 5.91
C ASN A 66 5.92 -4.67 7.40
N ASN A 67 6.70 -3.64 7.69
CA ASN A 67 7.31 -3.44 8.99
C ASN A 67 6.40 -2.74 10.01
N LEU A 68 5.28 -2.16 9.58
CA LEU A 68 4.30 -1.60 10.49
C LEU A 68 3.64 -2.69 11.35
N LYS A 69 3.79 -2.56 12.67
CA LYS A 69 3.20 -3.46 13.67
C LYS A 69 2.19 -2.74 14.56
N THR A 70 1.28 -3.51 15.16
CA THR A 70 0.44 -3.04 16.27
C THR A 70 1.28 -2.92 17.55
N GLN A 71 0.70 -2.37 18.62
CA GLN A 71 1.37 -2.30 19.92
C GLN A 71 1.70 -3.71 20.47
N GLU A 72 0.93 -4.73 20.10
CA GLU A 72 1.19 -6.14 20.45
C GLU A 72 2.27 -6.80 19.55
N GLY A 73 2.86 -6.06 18.61
CA GLY A 73 3.88 -6.58 17.69
C GLY A 73 3.35 -7.36 16.48
N LYS A 74 2.03 -7.49 16.32
CA LYS A 74 1.41 -8.18 15.17
C LYS A 74 1.47 -7.32 13.91
N PRO A 75 1.51 -7.90 12.70
CA PRO A 75 1.42 -7.14 11.45
C PRO A 75 0.18 -6.23 11.45
N LYS A 76 0.38 -4.93 11.14
CA LYS A 76 -0.72 -3.95 11.11
C LYS A 76 -1.41 -3.90 9.75
N CYS A 77 -0.64 -4.08 8.68
CA CYS A 77 -1.12 -3.91 7.31
C CYS A 77 -1.51 -5.27 6.68
N PRO A 78 -2.60 -5.32 5.89
CA PRO A 78 -3.10 -6.55 5.28
C PRO A 78 -2.10 -7.15 4.28
#